data_AF-A0A0G9HFF7-F1
#
_entry.id   AF-A0A0G9HFF7-F1
#
_cell.length_a   1.000
_cell.length_b   1.000
_cell.length_c   1.000
_cell.angle_alpha   90.00
_cell.angle_beta   90.00
_cell.angle_gamma   90.00
#
_symmetry.space_group_name_H-M   'P 1'
#
loop_
_entity.id
_entity.type
_entity.pdbx_description
1 polymer ?
#
loop_
_entity_poly.entity_id
_entity_poly.type
_entity_poly.pdbx_seq_one_letter_code
_entity_poly.pdbx_strand_id
1 'polypeptide(L)'
;MARLRTLANRVAMAPTRQPANHRSADRRMTGRALQERRLRIWARDPHCADCGRLVAMHEFELDHKVALVNGGPDVDDNCQVLCIGPDGCHHRKTRVDLSR
;
A
#
# COMPACT_ATOMS: atom_id res chain seq x y z
N MET A 1 -49.70 23.49 31.71
CA MET A 1 -48.48 23.29 30.91
C MET A 1 -48.72 22.12 29.95
N ALA A 2 -48.89 22.38 28.65
CA ALA A 2 -49.14 21.32 27.66
C ALA A 2 -47.83 20.65 27.26
N ARG A 3 -47.76 19.31 27.31
CA ARG A 3 -46.60 18.54 26.85
C ARG A 3 -46.74 18.18 25.38
N LEU A 4 -45.72 18.51 24.58
CA LEU A 4 -45.61 18.09 23.18
C LEU A 4 -45.30 16.58 23.12
N ARG A 5 -46.03 15.87 22.26
CA ARG A 5 -45.84 14.44 21.97
C ARG A 5 -44.96 14.30 20.74
N THR A 6 -43.85 13.57 20.85
CA THR A 6 -42.96 13.26 19.72
C THR A 6 -43.47 12.05 18.94
N LEU A 7 -43.31 12.09 17.62
CA LEU A 7 -43.63 10.96 16.73
C LEU A 7 -42.51 9.91 16.78
N ALA A 8 -42.89 8.63 16.74
CA ALA A 8 -41.94 7.53 16.67
C ALA A 8 -41.23 7.50 15.31
N ASN A 9 -39.91 7.29 15.32
CA ASN A 9 -39.12 7.16 14.11
C ASN A 9 -39.49 5.85 13.38
N ARG A 10 -39.94 5.96 12.12
CA ARG A 10 -40.41 4.83 11.29
C ARG A 10 -39.36 4.35 10.27
N VAL A 11 -38.12 4.82 10.37
CA VAL A 11 -37.05 4.39 9.45
C VAL A 11 -36.60 2.98 9.82
N ALA A 12 -36.88 2.02 8.95
CA ALA A 12 -36.35 0.67 9.04
C ALA A 12 -34.88 0.65 8.61
N MET A 13 -34.04 -0.12 9.31
CA MET A 13 -32.65 -0.33 8.90
C MET A 13 -32.60 -1.07 7.56
N ALA A 14 -31.83 -0.53 6.61
CA ALA A 14 -31.56 -1.24 5.36
C ALA A 14 -30.74 -2.51 5.64
N PRO A 15 -30.97 -3.61 4.92
CA PRO A 15 -30.18 -4.82 5.08
C PRO A 15 -28.73 -4.55 4.72
N THR A 16 -27.83 -4.89 5.63
CA THR A 16 -26.39 -4.78 5.41
C THR A 16 -25.96 -5.78 4.35
N ARG A 17 -25.88 -5.33 3.09
CA ARG A 17 -25.16 -6.08 2.05
C ARG A 17 -23.67 -5.86 2.28
N GLN A 18 -23.02 -6.78 3.00
CA GLN A 18 -21.57 -6.83 2.97
C GLN A 18 -21.15 -7.08 1.50
N PRO A 19 -20.37 -6.18 0.87
CA PRO A 19 -19.81 -6.49 -0.44
C PRO A 19 -18.97 -7.76 -0.28
N ALA A 20 -19.07 -8.66 -1.26
CA ALA A 20 -18.24 -9.85 -1.28
C ALA A 20 -16.77 -9.41 -1.15
N ASN A 21 -16.09 -9.84 -0.09
CA ASN A 21 -14.66 -9.66 0.03
C ASN A 21 -14.04 -10.35 -1.18
N HIS A 22 -13.54 -9.56 -2.15
CA HIS A 22 -12.63 -10.07 -3.16
C HIS A 22 -11.45 -10.67 -2.39
N ARG A 23 -11.46 -12.00 -2.26
CA ARG A 23 -10.34 -12.76 -1.71
C ARG A 23 -9.21 -12.67 -2.74
N SER A 24 -8.45 -11.58 -2.70
CA SER A 24 -7.11 -11.55 -3.26
C SER A 24 -6.31 -12.63 -2.54
N ALA A 25 -5.83 -13.63 -3.26
CA ALA A 25 -5.33 -14.89 -2.72
C ALA A 25 -4.00 -14.80 -1.94
N ASP A 26 -3.58 -13.62 -1.47
CA ASP A 26 -2.51 -13.48 -0.47
C ASP A 26 -2.82 -12.31 0.47
N ARG A 27 -2.72 -12.55 1.78
CA ARG A 27 -2.94 -11.51 2.79
C ARG A 27 -1.72 -10.59 2.77
N ARG A 28 -1.82 -9.48 2.03
CA ARG A 28 -0.77 -8.44 1.96
C ARG A 28 -0.16 -8.17 3.35
N MET A 29 1.16 -8.12 3.40
CA MET A 29 1.90 -7.79 4.62
C MET A 29 1.55 -6.36 5.07
N THR A 30 1.18 -6.18 6.33
CA THR A 30 0.81 -4.88 6.91
C THR A 30 1.46 -4.65 8.27
N GLY A 31 1.35 -3.42 8.77
CA GLY A 31 1.74 -3.07 10.14
C GLY A 31 3.21 -3.35 10.46
N ARG A 32 3.46 -3.96 11.62
CA ARG A 32 4.81 -4.21 12.14
C ARG A 32 5.68 -5.03 11.19
N ALA A 33 5.14 -6.11 10.62
CA ALA A 33 5.88 -6.97 9.71
C ALA A 33 6.37 -6.21 8.48
N LEU A 34 5.52 -5.32 7.93
CA LEU A 34 5.90 -4.47 6.79
C LEU A 34 7.03 -3.50 7.17
N GLN A 35 6.98 -2.90 8.36
CA GLN A 35 8.03 -2.00 8.82
C GLN A 35 9.36 -2.74 9.08
N GLU A 36 9.31 -3.95 9.64
CA GLU A 36 10.48 -4.81 9.84
C GLU A 36 11.12 -5.20 8.50
N ARG A 37 10.31 -5.57 7.50
CA ARG A 37 10.79 -5.82 6.13
C ARG A 37 11.43 -4.58 5.52
N ARG A 38 10.75 -3.43 5.62
CA ARG A 38 11.25 -2.15 5.12
C ARG A 38 12.61 -1.80 5.71
N LEU A 39 12.77 -1.94 7.02
CA LEU A 39 14.03 -1.68 7.71
C LEU A 39 15.12 -2.68 7.30
N ARG A 40 14.80 -3.98 7.25
CA ARG A 40 15.77 -5.04 6.93
C ARG A 40 16.34 -4.90 5.52
N ILE A 41 15.50 -4.59 4.53
CA ILE A 41 15.95 -4.44 3.15
C ILE A 41 16.77 -3.15 2.99
N TRP A 42 16.30 -2.04 3.53
CA TRP A 42 17.03 -0.77 3.48
C TRP A 42 18.37 -0.84 4.23
N ALA A 43 18.44 -1.51 5.39
CA ALA A 43 19.67 -1.63 6.16
C ALA A 43 20.73 -2.49 5.47
N ARG A 44 20.35 -3.38 4.54
CA ARG A 44 21.29 -4.15 3.72
C ARG A 44 21.95 -3.27 2.66
N ASP A 45 21.16 -2.45 1.99
CA ASP A 45 21.65 -1.49 1.00
C ASP A 45 20.74 -0.24 0.94
N PRO A 46 21.17 0.88 1.55
CA PRO A 46 20.36 2.09 1.65
C PRO A 46 20.45 2.97 0.38
N HIS A 47 20.73 2.40 -0.78
CA HIS A 47 20.77 3.12 -2.06
C HIS A 47 19.54 2.81 -2.92
N CYS A 48 19.12 3.79 -3.71
CA CYS A 48 18.12 3.59 -4.76
C CYS A 48 18.65 2.57 -5.78
N ALA A 49 17.91 1.48 -6.01
CA ALA A 49 18.34 0.41 -6.91
C ALA A 49 18.44 0.83 -8.38
N ASP A 50 17.79 1.95 -8.76
CA ASP A 50 17.78 2.47 -10.12
C ASP A 50 18.88 3.52 -10.35
N CYS A 51 18.94 4.58 -9.51
CA CYS A 51 19.92 5.66 -9.69
C CYS A 51 21.16 5.60 -8.79
N GLY A 52 21.23 4.66 -7.85
CA GLY A 52 22.37 4.49 -6.93
C GLY A 52 22.49 5.56 -5.83
N ARG A 53 21.57 6.53 -5.76
CA ARG A 53 21.58 7.58 -4.71
C ARG A 53 21.36 6.98 -3.32
N LEU A 54 22.18 7.37 -2.34
CA LEU A 54 21.93 7.07 -0.93
C LEU A 54 20.62 7.76 -0.48
N VAL A 55 19.72 7.00 0.15
CA VAL A 55 18.40 7.48 0.60
C VAL A 55 18.23 7.29 2.10
N ALA A 56 17.74 8.32 2.78
CA ALA A 56 17.34 8.18 4.17
C ALA A 56 16.04 7.36 4.32
N MET A 57 15.74 6.87 5.53
CA MET A 57 14.58 5.99 5.79
C MET A 57 13.21 6.61 5.45
N HIS A 58 13.13 7.93 5.23
CA HIS A 58 11.92 8.65 4.83
C HIS A 58 11.93 9.11 3.36
N GLU A 59 13.01 8.87 2.61
CA GLU A 59 13.20 9.34 1.23
C GLU A 59 13.02 8.23 0.18
N PHE A 60 12.45 7.09 0.58
CA PHE A 60 12.28 5.95 -0.31
C PHE A 60 10.97 5.20 -0.06
N GLU A 61 10.53 4.53 -1.12
CA GLU A 61 9.49 3.51 -1.08
C GLU A 61 10.11 2.15 -1.35
N LEU A 62 9.65 1.15 -0.59
CA LEU A 62 10.00 -0.24 -0.82
C LEU A 62 9.03 -0.77 -1.88
N ASP A 63 9.54 -1.00 -3.08
CA ASP A 63 8.74 -1.32 -4.25
C ASP A 63 9.14 -2.68 -4.83
N HIS A 64 8.21 -3.33 -5.52
CA HIS A 64 8.45 -4.64 -6.12
C HIS A 64 9.18 -4.52 -7.45
N LYS A 65 10.28 -5.24 -7.71
CA LYS A 65 11.02 -5.24 -8.99
C LYS A 65 10.10 -5.57 -10.16
N VAL A 66 9.31 -6.63 -10.02
CA VAL A 66 8.14 -6.91 -10.86
C VAL A 66 6.90 -6.54 -10.04
N ALA A 67 6.11 -5.59 -10.51
CA ALA A 67 4.90 -5.15 -9.82
C ALA A 67 3.92 -6.31 -9.60
N LEU A 68 3.19 -6.29 -8.48
CA LEU A 68 2.17 -7.30 -8.17
C LEU A 68 1.09 -7.39 -9.25
N VAL A 69 0.68 -6.24 -9.82
CA VAL A 69 -0.30 -6.19 -10.92
C VAL A 69 0.21 -6.86 -12.20
N ASN A 70 1.53 -6.93 -12.36
CA ASN A 70 2.22 -7.56 -13.48
C ASN A 70 2.65 -9.01 -13.14
N GLY A 71 2.06 -9.62 -12.09
CA GLY A 71 2.32 -11.01 -11.69
C GLY A 71 3.57 -11.22 -10.84
N GLY A 72 4.18 -10.16 -10.31
CA GLY A 72 5.34 -10.29 -9.42
C GLY A 72 5.00 -10.92 -8.06
N PRO A 73 5.90 -11.72 -7.47
CA PRO A 73 5.68 -12.32 -6.16
C PRO A 73 5.93 -11.33 -5.01
N ASP A 74 5.21 -11.45 -3.89
CA ASP A 74 5.45 -10.64 -2.69
C ASP A 74 6.55 -11.24 -1.80
N VAL A 75 7.78 -11.28 -2.31
CA VAL A 75 8.97 -11.79 -1.59
C VAL A 75 10.06 -10.74 -1.51
N ASP A 76 10.97 -10.86 -0.53
CA ASP A 76 12.04 -9.87 -0.31
C ASP A 76 12.97 -9.72 -1.52
N ASP A 77 13.24 -10.80 -2.23
CA ASP A 77 14.10 -10.79 -3.43
C ASP A 77 13.49 -9.97 -4.58
N ASN A 78 12.15 -9.90 -4.61
CA ASN A 78 11.40 -9.05 -5.52
C ASN A 78 11.20 -7.64 -4.95
N CYS A 79 11.78 -7.25 -3.81
CA CYS A 79 11.73 -5.89 -3.31
C CYS A 79 13.00 -5.11 -3.61
N GLN A 80 12.86 -3.80 -3.75
CA GLN A 80 13.95 -2.86 -3.97
C GLN A 80 13.64 -1.50 -3.35
N VAL A 81 14.69 -0.81 -2.92
CA VAL A 81 14.63 0.57 -2.42
C VAL A 81 14.59 1.51 -3.62
N LEU A 82 13.55 2.35 -3.74
CA LEU A 82 13.48 3.38 -4.78
C LEU A 82 13.25 4.76 -4.18
N CYS A 83 14.04 5.73 -4.63
CA CYS A 83 13.88 7.10 -4.18
C CYS A 83 12.52 7.68 -4.60
N ILE A 84 11.94 8.45 -3.70
CA ILE A 84 10.72 9.23 -3.94
C ILE A 84 11.07 10.70 -4.18
N GLY A 85 10.08 11.46 -4.63
CA GLY A 85 10.20 12.88 -5.00
C GLY A 85 9.66 13.14 -6.41
N PRO A 86 9.61 14.41 -6.84
CA PRO A 86 9.06 14.80 -8.16
C PRO A 86 9.69 14.03 -9.32
N ASP A 87 11.01 13.85 -9.27
CA ASP A 87 11.80 13.08 -10.25
C ASP A 87 12.27 11.73 -9.69
N GLY A 88 11.56 11.21 -8.69
CA GLY A 88 11.89 9.96 -8.02
C GLY A 88 11.78 8.76 -8.95
N CYS A 89 12.73 7.82 -8.81
CA CYS A 89 12.75 6.59 -9.59
C CYS A 89 11.49 5.74 -9.37
N HIS A 90 10.90 5.81 -8.16
CA HIS A 90 9.65 5.13 -7.86
C HIS A 90 8.51 5.58 -8.80
N HIS A 91 8.26 6.89 -8.91
CA HIS A 91 7.20 7.43 -9.79
C HIS A 91 7.40 7.03 -11.26
N ARG A 92 8.65 7.05 -11.73
CA ARG A 92 8.98 6.59 -13.08
C ARG A 92 8.64 5.13 -13.28
N LYS A 93 9.01 4.27 -12.33
CA LYS A 93 8.69 2.84 -12.37
C LYS A 93 7.18 2.59 -12.35
N THR A 94 6.43 3.25 -11.48
CA THR A 94 4.95 3.12 -11.42
C THR A 94 4.31 3.41 -12.78
N ARG A 95 4.77 4.47 -13.48
CA ARG A 95 4.26 4.81 -14.81
C ARG A 95 4.54 3.72 -15.85
N VAL A 96 5.73 3.10 -15.78
CA VAL A 96 6.10 2.00 -16.67
C VAL A 96 5.28 0.75 -16.35
N ASP A 97 5.13 0.41 -15.07
CA ASP A 97 4.41 -0.80 -14.66
C ASP A 97 2.92 -0.77 -15.01
N LEU A 98 2.28 0.40 -14.92
CA LEU A 98 0.87 0.56 -15.29
C LEU A 98 0.62 0.66 -16.80
N SER A 99 1.69 0.76 -17.60
CA SER A 99 1.61 0.81 -19.07
C SER A 99 1.80 -0.56 -19.73
N ARG A 100 2.04 -1.61 -18.94
CA ARG A 100 2.16 -3.00 -19.38
C ARG A 100 0.83 -3.72 -19.29
#